data_AF-A0A235BWX9-F1
#
_entry.id   AF-A0A235BWX9-F1
#
_cell.length_a   1.000
_cell.length_b   1.000
_cell.length_c   1.000
_cell.angle_alpha   90.00
_cell.angle_beta   90.00
_cell.angle_gamma   90.00
#
_symmetry.space_group_name_H-M   'P 1'
#
loop_
_entity.id
_entity.type
_entity.pdbx_description
1 polymer ?
#
loop_
_entity_poly.entity_id
_entity_poly.type
_entity_poly.pdbx_seq_one_letter_code
_entity_poly.pdbx_strand_id
1 'polypeptide(L)'
;MKQIAIALSMGFALLALSGCGRTREPVTKPPSAQPGKAKLSKMIASITSNLERLEARLAKCRVQTSDTTELAKAENLLKEARVGIEELKGIRNNEDLPRKLYEVNSKFYEADKILSVLEK
;
A
#
# COMPACT_ATOMS: atom_id res chain seq x y z
N MET A 1 -20.33 -41.18 32.34
CA MET A 1 -19.07 -41.74 31.80
C MET A 1 -19.31 -42.10 30.34
N LYS A 2 -18.82 -41.28 29.40
CA LYS A 2 -19.09 -41.42 27.96
C LYS A 2 -17.81 -41.89 27.28
N GLN A 3 -17.86 -43.10 26.75
CA GLN A 3 -16.76 -43.83 26.11
C GLN A 3 -16.32 -43.13 24.83
N ILE A 4 -15.01 -42.92 24.70
CA ILE A 4 -14.32 -42.41 23.52
C ILE A 4 -13.92 -43.62 22.68
N ALA A 5 -14.52 -43.79 21.50
CA ALA A 5 -14.10 -44.82 20.56
C ALA A 5 -13.09 -44.21 19.56
N ILE A 6 -11.82 -44.51 19.78
CA ILE A 6 -10.71 -44.23 18.86
C ILE A 6 -10.66 -45.39 17.87
N ALA A 7 -10.96 -45.14 16.60
CA ALA A 7 -10.73 -46.09 15.52
C ALA A 7 -9.52 -45.65 14.70
N LEU A 8 -8.36 -46.22 15.04
CA LEU A 8 -7.20 -46.30 14.15
C LEU A 8 -7.55 -47.29 13.03
N SER A 9 -7.43 -46.87 11.78
CA SER A 9 -7.40 -47.79 10.64
C SER A 9 -6.44 -47.24 9.60
N MET A 10 -5.18 -47.68 9.70
CA MET A 10 -4.24 -47.65 8.59
C MET A 10 -4.69 -48.70 7.56
N GLY A 11 -5.11 -48.24 6.38
CA GLY A 11 -5.44 -49.09 5.24
C GLY A 11 -4.64 -48.62 4.04
N PHE A 12 -3.53 -49.32 3.78
CA PHE A 12 -2.67 -49.16 2.61
C PHE A 12 -3.19 -50.08 1.48
N ALA A 13 -2.89 -49.69 0.23
CA ALA A 13 -3.20 -50.37 -1.05
C ALA A 13 -4.66 -50.20 -1.55
N LEU A 14 -4.93 -49.83 -2.80
CA LEU A 14 -4.43 -50.43 -4.05
C LEU A 14 -4.39 -49.43 -5.22
N LEU A 15 -3.35 -49.53 -6.05
CA LEU A 15 -3.32 -49.00 -7.41
C LEU A 15 -4.42 -49.68 -8.25
N ALA A 16 -5.28 -48.89 -8.89
CA ALA A 16 -6.09 -49.34 -10.02
C ALA A 16 -6.08 -48.27 -11.12
N LEU A 17 -5.54 -48.66 -12.26
CA LEU A 17 -5.48 -47.92 -13.52
C LEU A 17 -6.86 -47.65 -14.11
N SER A 18 -6.92 -46.55 -14.87
CA SER A 18 -7.82 -46.32 -16.00
C SER A 18 -9.29 -45.99 -15.71
N GLY A 19 -9.58 -44.69 -15.71
CA GLY A 19 -10.91 -44.15 -15.94
C GLY A 19 -10.85 -42.66 -16.25
N CYS A 20 -11.17 -42.27 -17.47
CA CYS A 20 -11.41 -40.89 -17.89
C CYS A 20 -12.39 -40.21 -16.93
N GLY A 21 -11.89 -39.29 -16.09
CA GLY A 21 -12.70 -38.62 -15.08
C GLY A 21 -12.01 -37.36 -14.61
N ARG A 22 -12.05 -36.34 -15.46
CA ARG A 22 -11.78 -34.91 -15.21
C ARG A 22 -11.76 -34.56 -13.70
N THR A 23 -10.57 -34.55 -13.09
CA THR A 23 -10.36 -34.07 -11.73
C THR A 23 -10.69 -32.59 -11.69
N ARG A 24 -11.88 -32.24 -11.20
CA ARG A 24 -12.17 -30.89 -10.72
C ARG A 24 -11.42 -30.71 -9.41
N GLU A 25 -10.20 -30.23 -9.50
CA GLU A 25 -9.58 -29.54 -8.37
C GLU A 25 -10.56 -28.44 -7.91
N PRO A 26 -10.82 -28.28 -6.60
CA PRO A 26 -11.38 -27.03 -6.12
C PRO A 26 -10.29 -25.98 -6.37
N VAL A 27 -10.40 -25.26 -7.49
CA VAL A 27 -9.65 -24.03 -7.71
C VAL A 27 -10.02 -23.10 -6.58
N THR A 28 -9.21 -23.07 -5.52
CA THR A 28 -9.15 -21.97 -4.59
C THR A 28 -8.69 -20.77 -5.40
N LYS A 29 -9.65 -20.12 -6.09
CA LYS A 29 -9.42 -18.83 -6.72
C LYS A 29 -8.84 -17.93 -5.61
N PRO A 30 -7.67 -17.31 -5.81
CA PRO A 30 -7.25 -16.22 -4.96
C PRO A 30 -8.41 -15.24 -4.85
N PRO A 31 -8.68 -14.66 -3.67
CA PRO A 31 -9.79 -13.73 -3.51
C PRO A 31 -9.70 -12.69 -4.61
N SER A 32 -10.75 -12.61 -5.43
CA SER A 32 -10.81 -11.73 -6.59
C SER A 32 -10.59 -10.30 -6.09
N ALA A 33 -9.37 -9.79 -6.26
CA ALA A 33 -9.05 -8.41 -5.94
C ALA A 33 -10.01 -7.54 -6.75
N GLN A 34 -10.93 -6.86 -6.07
CA GLN A 34 -11.86 -5.95 -6.74
C GLN A 34 -11.03 -4.94 -7.56
N PRO A 35 -11.27 -4.79 -8.87
CA PRO A 35 -10.43 -3.97 -9.74
C PRO A 35 -10.20 -2.53 -9.23
N GLY A 36 -11.18 -1.96 -8.52
CA GLY A 36 -11.07 -0.64 -7.88
C GLY A 36 -10.06 -0.58 -6.72
N LYS A 37 -9.95 -1.65 -5.92
CA LYS A 37 -9.00 -1.72 -4.78
C LYS A 37 -7.55 -1.82 -5.26
N ALA A 38 -7.31 -2.57 -6.34
CA ALA A 38 -5.98 -2.67 -6.94
C ALA A 38 -5.51 -1.31 -7.51
N LYS A 39 -6.42 -0.55 -8.13
CA LYS A 39 -6.12 0.79 -8.65
C LYS A 39 -5.79 1.78 -7.52
N LEU A 40 -6.59 1.80 -6.45
CA LEU A 40 -6.33 2.65 -5.28
C LEU A 40 -5.00 2.30 -4.62
N SER A 41 -4.73 1.01 -4.40
CA SER A 41 -3.47 0.55 -3.82
C SER A 41 -2.26 0.99 -4.64
N LYS A 42 -2.34 0.94 -5.98
CA LYS A 42 -1.26 1.40 -6.86
C LYS A 42 -1.04 2.91 -6.76
N MET A 43 -2.12 3.70 -6.69
CA MET A 43 -2.03 5.14 -6.51
C MET A 43 -1.40 5.49 -5.15
N ILE A 44 -1.84 4.85 -4.07
CA ILE A 44 -1.28 5.02 -2.72
C ILE A 44 0.22 4.66 -2.69
N ALA A 45 0.61 3.56 -3.32
CA ALA A 45 2.02 3.18 -3.42
C ALA A 45 2.85 4.26 -4.16
N SER A 46 2.32 4.79 -5.26
CA SER A 46 3.00 5.83 -6.04
C SER A 46 3.18 7.15 -5.26
N ILE A 47 2.15 7.60 -4.54
CA ILE A 47 2.25 8.84 -3.75
C ILE A 47 3.13 8.64 -2.51
N THR A 48 3.14 7.44 -1.92
CA THR A 48 4.03 7.10 -0.79
C THR A 48 5.49 7.14 -1.24
N SER A 49 5.81 6.54 -2.39
CA SER A 49 7.16 6.60 -2.97
C SER A 49 7.60 8.03 -3.29
N ASN A 50 6.67 8.90 -3.73
CA ASN A 50 6.98 10.31 -3.94
C ASN A 50 7.27 11.06 -2.62
N LEU A 51 6.50 10.77 -1.55
CA LEU A 51 6.76 11.32 -0.22
C LEU A 51 8.18 10.94 0.25
N GLU A 52 8.53 9.66 0.18
CA GLU A 52 9.86 9.16 0.59
C GLU A 52 10.99 9.87 -0.17
N ARG A 53 10.82 10.07 -1.48
CA ARG A 53 11.77 10.79 -2.32
C ARG A 53 11.94 12.26 -1.87
N LEU A 54 10.85 12.95 -1.57
CA LEU A 54 10.89 14.34 -1.12
C LEU A 54 11.44 14.46 0.31
N GLU A 55 11.15 13.50 1.19
CA GLU A 55 11.72 13.45 2.54
C GLU A 55 13.24 13.21 2.50
N ALA A 56 13.72 12.35 1.59
CA ALA A 56 15.16 12.16 1.38
C ALA A 56 15.85 13.44 0.89
N ARG A 57 15.20 14.19 -0.03
CA ARG A 57 15.69 15.49 -0.48
C ARG A 57 15.71 16.52 0.65
N LEU A 58 14.64 16.60 1.44
CA LEU A 58 14.59 17.45 2.63
C LEU A 58 15.72 17.13 3.61
N ALA A 59 15.97 15.84 3.87
CA ALA A 59 17.07 15.41 4.73
C ALA A 59 18.44 15.86 4.19
N LYS A 60 18.64 15.81 2.87
CA LYS A 60 19.85 16.34 2.23
C LYS A 60 19.97 17.86 2.40
N CYS A 61 18.89 18.61 2.17
CA CYS A 61 18.89 20.07 2.36
C CYS A 61 19.21 20.45 3.81
N ARG A 62 18.70 19.71 4.80
CA ARG A 62 19.00 19.95 6.23
C ARG A 62 20.48 19.83 6.58
N VAL A 63 21.20 18.98 5.88
CA VAL A 63 22.65 18.80 6.09
C VAL A 63 23.45 19.91 5.41
N GLN A 64 22.93 20.47 4.31
CA GLN A 64 23.65 21.43 3.46
C GLN A 64 23.32 22.88 3.77
N THR A 65 22.15 23.15 4.32
CA THR A 65 21.62 24.49 4.58
C THR A 65 21.32 24.63 6.07
N SER A 66 21.67 25.79 6.65
CA SER A 66 21.21 26.17 7.98
C SER A 66 19.68 26.17 8.05
N ASP A 67 19.10 25.95 9.23
CA ASP A 67 17.64 25.96 9.39
C ASP A 67 17.03 27.27 8.87
N THR A 68 16.21 27.15 7.83
CA THR A 68 15.46 28.26 7.23
C THR A 68 13.96 28.08 7.40
N THR A 69 13.22 29.18 7.31
CA THR A 69 11.75 29.17 7.31
C THR A 69 11.21 28.31 6.17
N GLU A 70 11.88 28.34 5.01
CA GLU A 70 11.57 27.54 3.83
C GLU A 70 11.71 26.05 4.12
N LEU A 71 12.80 25.66 4.79
CA LEU A 71 13.06 24.26 5.14
C LEU A 71 12.01 23.73 6.13
N ALA A 72 11.65 24.52 7.14
CA ALA A 72 10.56 24.19 8.06
C ALA A 72 9.19 24.11 7.35
N LYS A 73 8.94 24.99 6.37
CA LYS A 73 7.72 24.95 5.56
C LYS A 73 7.66 23.69 4.71
N ALA A 74 8.75 23.31 4.05
CA ALA A 74 8.84 22.06 3.29
C ALA A 74 8.59 20.84 4.18
N GLU A 75 9.18 20.80 5.38
CA GLU A 75 8.93 19.74 6.36
C GLU A 75 7.44 19.63 6.74
N ASN A 76 6.80 20.75 7.08
CA ASN A 76 5.39 20.75 7.46
C ASN A 76 4.49 20.27 6.32
N LEU A 77 4.76 20.70 5.09
CA LEU A 77 4.04 20.22 3.91
C LEU A 77 4.16 18.70 3.74
N LEU A 78 5.35 18.12 3.95
CA LEU A 78 5.55 16.67 3.86
C LEU A 78 4.87 15.92 5.01
N LYS A 79 4.88 16.47 6.23
CA LYS A 79 4.11 15.91 7.37
C LYS A 79 2.61 15.89 7.08
N GLU A 80 2.06 16.98 6.57
CA GLU A 80 0.65 17.04 6.19
C GLU A 80 0.32 16.09 5.03
N ALA A 81 1.22 15.97 4.05
CA ALA A 81 1.06 15.01 2.95
C ALA A 81 1.05 13.56 3.46
N ARG A 82 1.91 13.23 4.43
CA ARG A 82 1.93 11.93 5.11
C ARG A 82 0.60 11.63 5.80
N VAL A 83 0.04 12.58 6.54
CA VAL A 83 -1.30 12.44 7.14
C VAL A 83 -2.35 12.19 6.06
N GLY A 84 -2.32 12.97 4.97
CA GLY A 84 -3.25 12.78 3.84
C GLY A 84 -3.14 11.41 3.17
N ILE A 85 -1.95 10.81 3.11
CA ILE A 85 -1.74 9.44 2.62
C ILE A 85 -2.38 8.40 3.54
N GLU A 86 -2.25 8.57 4.87
CA GLU A 86 -2.91 7.67 5.82
C GLU A 86 -4.44 7.77 5.73
N GLU A 87 -4.97 8.98 5.54
CA GLU A 87 -6.40 9.19 5.30
C GLU A 87 -6.85 8.51 4.00
N LEU A 88 -6.06 8.61 2.92
CA LEU A 88 -6.32 7.92 1.64
C LEU A 88 -6.41 6.40 1.78
N LYS A 89 -5.62 5.79 2.68
CA LYS A 89 -5.72 4.34 2.98
C LYS A 89 -7.04 3.98 3.67
N GLY A 90 -7.61 4.91 4.43
CA GLY A 90 -8.88 4.75 5.15
C GLY A 90 -10.12 5.00 4.30
N ILE A 91 -10.00 5.59 3.10
CA ILE A 91 -11.14 5.92 2.24
C ILE A 91 -11.83 4.65 1.76
N ARG A 92 -13.12 4.52 2.10
CA ARG A 92 -14.01 3.43 1.65
C ARG A 92 -14.86 3.82 0.45
N ASN A 93 -15.06 5.12 0.21
CA ASN A 93 -15.93 5.67 -0.82
C ASN A 93 -15.12 6.43 -1.86
N ASN A 94 -15.38 6.20 -3.15
CA ASN A 94 -14.61 6.81 -4.24
C ASN A 94 -14.88 8.32 -4.47
N GLU A 95 -15.87 8.91 -3.80
CA GLU A 95 -16.25 10.32 -4.01
C GLU A 95 -15.22 11.31 -3.45
N ASP A 96 -14.67 11.02 -2.28
CA ASP A 96 -13.66 11.89 -1.64
C ASP A 96 -12.24 11.68 -2.19
N LEU A 97 -12.03 10.58 -2.92
CA LEU A 97 -10.72 10.16 -3.40
C LEU A 97 -10.04 11.20 -4.30
N PRO A 98 -10.70 11.77 -5.34
CA PRO A 98 -10.07 12.77 -6.21
C PRO A 98 -9.66 14.03 -5.45
N ARG A 99 -10.53 14.51 -4.56
CA ARG A 99 -10.26 15.69 -3.73
C ARG A 99 -9.03 15.45 -2.84
N LYS A 100 -8.99 14.31 -2.16
CA LYS A 100 -7.90 14.00 -1.24
C LYS A 100 -6.56 13.78 -1.95
N LEU A 101 -6.58 13.12 -3.11
CA LEU A 101 -5.40 13.00 -3.97
C LEU A 101 -4.89 14.36 -4.43
N TYR A 102 -5.79 15.29 -4.78
CA TYR A 102 -5.42 16.66 -5.13
C TYR A 102 -4.77 17.38 -3.95
N GLU A 103 -5.34 17.30 -2.75
CA GLU A 103 -4.79 17.92 -1.54
C GLU A 103 -3.37 17.42 -1.20
N VAL A 104 -3.10 16.12 -1.36
CA VAL A 104 -1.77 15.52 -1.15
C VAL A 104 -0.80 15.95 -2.25
N ASN A 105 -1.22 15.90 -3.52
CA ASN A 105 -0.36 16.29 -4.64
C ASN A 105 0.00 17.78 -4.63
N SER A 106 -0.93 18.65 -4.22
CA SER A 106 -0.66 20.08 -4.07
C SER A 106 0.45 20.33 -3.05
N LYS A 107 0.44 19.61 -1.91
CA LYS A 107 1.51 19.69 -0.90
C LYS A 107 2.84 19.21 -1.44
N PHE A 108 2.86 18.11 -2.20
CA PHE A 108 4.09 17.66 -2.87
C PHE A 108 4.64 18.70 -3.83
N TYR A 109 3.78 19.32 -4.64
CA TYR A 109 4.22 20.34 -5.58
C TYR A 109 4.83 21.56 -4.88
N GLU A 110 4.23 22.03 -3.80
CA GLU A 110 4.76 23.15 -3.02
C GLU A 110 6.06 22.77 -2.29
N ALA A 111 6.15 21.58 -1.71
CA ALA A 111 7.38 21.10 -1.08
C ALA A 111 8.52 20.95 -2.10
N ASP A 112 8.22 20.38 -3.27
CA ASP A 112 9.16 20.21 -4.38
C ASP A 112 9.73 21.54 -4.87
N LYS A 113 8.87 22.56 -5.03
CA LYS A 113 9.30 23.92 -5.37
C LYS A 113 10.28 24.49 -4.36
N ILE A 114 9.97 24.37 -3.07
CA ILE A 114 10.82 24.88 -2.00
C ILE A 114 12.17 24.15 -2.01
N LEU A 115 12.16 22.81 -2.02
CA LEU A 115 13.37 22.01 -2.04
C LEU A 115 14.25 22.31 -3.26
N SER A 116 13.64 22.52 -4.42
CA SER A 116 14.37 22.87 -5.66
C SER A 116 15.05 24.25 -5.62
N VAL A 117 14.62 25.14 -4.73
CA VAL A 117 15.31 26.41 -4.48
C VAL A 117 16.46 26.22 -3.48
N LEU A 118 16.25 25.38 -2.45
CA LEU A 118 17.25 25.11 -1.41
C LEU A 118 18.42 24.24 -1.88
N GLU A 119 18.23 23.44 -2.93
CA GLU A 119 19.27 22.58 -3.51
C GLU A 119 20.22 23.31 -4.48
N LYS A 120 20.02 24.61 -4.72
CA LYS A 120 20.88 25.44 -5.59
C LYS A 120 22.07 26.02 -4.84
#